data_AF-A0AAN8J677-F1
#
_entry.id   AF-A0AAN8J677-F1
#
_cell.length_a   1.000
_cell.length_b   1.000
_cell.length_c   1.000
_cell.angle_alpha   90.00
_cell.angle_beta   90.00
_cell.angle_gamma   90.00
#
_symmetry.space_group_name_H-M   'P 1'
#
loop_
_entity.id
_entity.type
_entity.pdbx_description
1 polymer ?
#
loop_
_entity_poly.entity_id
_entity_poly.type
_entity_poly.pdbx_seq_one_letter_code
_entity_poly.pdbx_strand_id
1 'polypeptide(L)'
;MVERLNRTIGCMLRSFVDSHQRDWDEYIPMLMMSYRTSVHGTTGVSPAEMMLGRSVKLPIDLVFGGLTPRGEQEFNDDYTYKLVQRMEEVHEFARDKMQAATRHMKRMYDATAGGQSFAQGEAVWIRNNSKKRGLCRKLLPKWCGPFVIIEKLSDLLYRVKDRPNSPSKVVHHDKMRRYKGINQPVWVAKGEIGAQVRPPKIDNFEI
;
A
#
# COMPACT_ATOMS: atom_id res chain seq x y z
N MET A 1 4.29 18.16 -1.08
CA MET A 1 4.31 17.40 0.20
C MET A 1 2.92 16.92 0.61
N VAL A 2 1.88 17.78 0.51
CA VAL A 2 0.48 17.47 0.83
C VAL A 2 -0.05 16.22 0.11
N GLU A 3 0.30 16.00 -1.15
CA GLU A 3 -0.14 14.82 -1.90
C GLU A 3 0.35 13.48 -1.32
N ARG A 4 1.57 13.45 -0.75
CA ARG A 4 2.14 12.25 -0.12
C ARG A 4 1.44 11.94 1.20
N LEU A 5 1.12 12.98 1.96
CA LEU A 5 0.30 12.87 3.17
C LEU A 5 -1.09 12.31 2.82
N ASN A 6 -1.79 12.94 1.86
CA ASN A 6 -3.11 12.51 1.41
C ASN A 6 -3.11 11.06 0.91
N ARG A 7 -2.05 10.64 0.22
CA ARG A 7 -1.87 9.24 -0.22
C ARG A 7 -1.72 8.29 0.97
N THR A 8 -1.01 8.68 2.02
CA THR A 8 -0.78 7.86 3.21
C THR A 8 -2.06 7.73 4.03
N ILE A 9 -2.74 8.84 4.31
CA ILE A 9 -4.04 8.87 4.99
C ILE A 9 -5.06 8.04 4.21
N GLY A 10 -5.15 8.22 2.89
CA GLY A 10 -6.05 7.42 2.05
C GLY A 10 -5.68 5.93 2.01
N CYS A 11 -4.43 5.56 2.31
CA CYS A 11 -4.03 4.16 2.46
C CYS A 11 -4.48 3.60 3.81
N MET A 12 -4.31 4.37 4.88
CA MET A 12 -4.78 4.02 6.22
C MET A 12 -6.30 3.87 6.23
N LEU A 13 -7.04 4.88 5.75
CA LEU A 13 -8.51 4.85 5.68
C LEU A 13 -9.03 3.62 4.95
N ARG A 14 -8.42 3.23 3.83
CA ARG A 14 -8.84 2.04 3.08
C ARG A 14 -8.79 0.75 3.91
N SER A 15 -7.95 0.69 4.94
CA SER A 15 -7.83 -0.48 5.83
C SER A 15 -8.81 -0.48 6.99
N PHE A 16 -9.38 0.68 7.37
CA PHE A 16 -10.25 0.83 8.54
C PHE A 16 -11.72 1.10 8.18
N VAL A 17 -11.97 1.78 7.06
CA VAL A 17 -13.31 2.16 6.62
C VAL A 17 -14.12 0.93 6.22
N ASP A 18 -15.38 0.88 6.65
CA ASP A 18 -16.29 -0.21 6.28
C ASP A 18 -16.59 -0.22 4.77
N SER A 19 -17.05 -1.36 4.29
CA SER A 19 -17.56 -1.61 2.95
C SER A 19 -18.54 -0.53 2.43
N HIS A 20 -19.33 0.09 3.32
CA HIS A 20 -20.30 1.16 3.00
C HIS A 20 -19.70 2.57 2.99
N GLN A 21 -18.47 2.74 3.52
CA GLN A 21 -17.71 4.00 3.53
C GLN A 21 -18.38 5.20 4.20
N ARG A 22 -19.18 4.97 5.24
CA ARG A 22 -19.94 6.02 5.95
C ARG A 22 -19.30 6.50 7.25
N ASP A 23 -18.31 5.78 7.74
CA ASP A 23 -17.65 5.92 9.05
C ASP A 23 -16.23 6.52 8.93
N TRP A 24 -15.87 7.03 7.75
CA TRP A 24 -14.49 7.43 7.47
C TRP A 24 -14.01 8.62 8.29
N ASP A 25 -14.92 9.52 8.65
CA ASP A 25 -14.69 10.74 9.43
C ASP A 25 -14.42 10.42 10.91
N GLU A 26 -15.09 9.39 11.45
CA GLU A 26 -14.86 8.91 12.83
C GLU A 26 -13.41 8.44 13.04
N TYR A 27 -12.79 7.84 12.03
CA TYR A 27 -11.40 7.37 12.13
C TYR A 27 -10.34 8.45 11.91
N ILE A 28 -10.69 9.62 11.34
CA ILE A 28 -9.70 10.65 11.00
C ILE A 28 -8.84 11.07 12.21
N PRO A 29 -9.40 11.39 13.40
CA PRO A 29 -8.60 11.80 14.55
C PRO A 29 -7.61 10.73 14.98
N MET A 30 -8.05 9.47 15.02
CA MET A 30 -7.22 8.33 15.41
C MET A 30 -6.09 8.11 14.40
N LEU A 31 -6.39 8.13 13.10
CA LEU A 31 -5.39 7.95 12.04
C LEU A 31 -4.36 9.09 12.02
N MET A 32 -4.80 10.33 12.24
CA MET A 32 -3.91 11.48 12.32
C MET A 32 -2.98 11.39 13.53
N MET A 33 -3.48 10.92 14.68
CA MET A 33 -2.63 10.67 15.85
C MET A 33 -1.58 9.60 15.53
N SER A 34 -2.02 8.44 15.02
CA SER A 34 -1.12 7.34 14.64
C SER A 34 -0.07 7.79 13.63
N TYR A 35 -0.44 8.60 12.64
CA TYR A 35 0.51 9.13 11.65
C TYR A 35 1.56 10.07 12.26
N ARG A 36 1.15 10.92 13.22
CA ARG A 36 2.03 11.88 13.91
C ARG A 36 3.01 11.22 14.87
N THR A 37 2.63 10.11 15.49
CA THR A 37 3.46 9.41 16.49
C THR A 37 4.23 8.22 15.94
N SER A 38 3.83 7.67 14.79
CA SER A 38 4.59 6.60 14.14
C SER A 38 5.89 7.12 13.54
N VAL A 39 6.96 6.33 13.67
CA VAL A 39 8.24 6.58 13.01
C VAL A 39 8.10 6.35 11.51
N HIS A 40 8.55 7.31 10.70
CA HIS A 40 8.50 7.18 9.24
C HIS A 40 9.79 6.57 8.71
N GLY A 41 9.70 5.53 7.89
CA GLY A 41 10.89 4.82 7.40
C GLY A 41 11.88 5.66 6.56
N THR A 42 11.46 6.81 6.02
CA THR A 42 12.35 7.71 5.26
C THR A 42 13.14 8.65 6.17
N THR A 43 12.52 9.17 7.24
CA THR A 43 13.14 10.13 8.17
C THR A 43 13.75 9.44 9.39
N GLY A 44 13.31 8.23 9.72
CA GLY A 44 13.73 7.51 10.93
C GLY A 44 13.18 8.07 12.24
N VAL A 45 12.37 9.13 12.18
CA VAL A 45 11.75 9.80 13.34
C VAL A 45 10.26 10.06 13.07
N SER A 46 9.49 10.30 14.13
CA SER A 46 8.07 10.63 14.00
C SER A 46 7.85 12.11 13.63
N PRO A 47 6.77 12.47 12.91
CA PRO A 47 6.47 13.87 12.62
C PRO A 47 6.31 14.74 13.86
N ALA A 48 5.72 14.20 14.94
CA ALA A 48 5.55 14.94 16.18
C ALA A 48 6.90 15.23 16.86
N GLU A 49 7.82 14.27 16.83
CA GLU A 49 9.18 14.44 17.34
C GLU A 49 9.98 15.46 16.52
N MET A 50 9.84 15.43 15.20
CA MET A 50 10.47 16.42 14.33
C MET A 50 9.95 17.84 14.57
N MET A 51 8.67 17.98 14.96
CA MET A 51 8.06 19.28 15.25
C MET A 51 8.32 19.77 16.68
N LEU A 52 8.33 18.86 17.66
CA LEU A 52 8.36 19.20 19.09
C LEU A 52 9.71 18.91 19.75
N GLY A 53 10.67 18.32 19.03
CA GLY A 53 11.96 17.86 19.58
C GLY A 53 11.81 16.74 20.62
N ARG A 54 10.63 16.12 20.75
CA ARG A 54 10.35 15.08 21.75
C ARG A 54 9.25 14.14 21.29
N SER A 55 9.33 12.89 21.73
CA SER A 55 8.27 11.91 21.49
C SER A 55 6.99 12.30 22.25
N VAL A 56 5.85 12.21 21.59
CA VAL A 56 4.53 12.43 22.20
C VAL A 56 4.13 11.18 22.99
N LYS A 57 3.73 11.37 24.24
CA LYS A 57 3.21 10.30 25.09
C LYS A 57 1.77 9.97 24.69
N LEU A 58 1.52 8.71 24.40
CA LEU A 58 0.20 8.18 24.07
C LEU A 58 -0.49 7.60 25.31
N PRO A 59 -1.83 7.47 25.33
CA PRO A 59 -2.55 6.82 26.44
C PRO A 59 -2.05 5.40 26.72
N ILE A 60 -1.63 4.69 25.67
CA ILE A 60 -1.06 3.35 25.78
C ILE A 60 0.26 3.34 26.57
N ASP A 61 1.10 4.39 26.43
CA ASP A 61 2.36 4.50 27.15
C ASP A 61 2.15 4.69 28.66
N LEU A 62 1.03 5.31 29.04
CA LEU A 62 0.63 5.46 30.44
C LEU A 62 0.20 4.12 31.04
N VAL A 63 -0.51 3.29 30.27
CA VAL A 63 -0.98 1.96 30.72
C VAL A 63 0.20 0.98 30.85
N PHE A 64 1.13 0.99 29.90
CA PHE A 64 2.26 0.05 29.88
C PHE A 64 3.51 0.55 30.64
N GLY A 65 3.41 1.65 31.38
CA GLY A 65 4.51 2.13 32.23
C GLY A 65 5.74 2.63 31.47
N GLY A 66 5.60 2.98 30.18
CA GLY A 66 6.67 3.50 29.32
C GLY A 66 7.09 4.94 29.64
N LEU A 67 6.71 5.45 30.82
CA LEU A 67 7.25 6.70 31.33
C LEU A 67 8.67 6.39 31.79
N THR A 68 9.67 6.90 31.07
CA THR A 68 10.97 7.15 31.69
C THR A 68 10.74 7.77 33.06
N PRO A 69 11.49 7.35 34.10
CA PRO A 69 11.32 7.85 35.45
C PRO A 69 11.31 9.38 35.38
N ARG A 70 10.48 9.98 36.21
CA ARG A 70 10.31 11.43 36.38
C ARG A 70 11.67 12.05 36.75
N GLY A 71 12.58 12.12 35.79
CA GLY A 71 13.79 12.90 35.85
C GLY A 71 13.31 14.31 36.12
N GLU A 72 13.83 14.86 37.22
CA GLU A 72 13.51 16.18 37.72
C GLU A 72 13.28 17.10 36.53
N GLN A 73 12.07 17.63 36.47
CA GLN A 73 11.73 18.63 35.48
C GLN A 73 12.62 19.81 35.85
N GLU A 74 13.81 19.88 35.24
CA GLU A 74 14.75 20.97 35.41
C GLU A 74 14.06 22.20 34.82
N PHE A 75 13.27 22.86 35.66
CA PHE A 75 12.81 24.23 35.46
C PHE A 75 14.03 25.14 35.64
N ASN A 76 14.99 25.01 34.72
CA ASN A 76 16.16 25.86 34.60
C ASN A 76 16.08 26.57 33.24
N ASP A 77 16.67 27.76 33.16
CA ASP A 77 16.82 28.54 31.92
C ASP A 77 17.47 27.74 30.77
N ASP A 78 18.12 26.62 31.10
CA ASP A 78 18.76 25.66 30.20
C ASP A 78 17.79 24.75 29.42
N TYR A 79 16.51 24.66 29.80
CA TYR A 79 15.54 23.81 29.09
C TYR A 79 15.35 24.22 27.62
N THR A 80 15.27 25.52 27.37
CA THR A 80 15.05 26.06 26.02
C THR A 80 16.26 25.76 25.13
N TYR A 81 17.47 25.92 25.68
CA TYR A 81 18.73 25.59 25.01
C TYR A 81 18.81 24.10 24.66
N LYS A 82 18.57 23.21 25.65
CA LYS A 82 18.50 21.76 25.46
C LYS A 82 17.46 21.34 24.41
N LEU A 83 16.31 22.02 24.37
CA LEU A 83 15.25 21.72 23.40
C LEU A 83 15.66 22.09 21.97
N VAL A 84 16.27 23.27 21.78
CA VAL A 84 16.78 23.70 20.48
C VAL A 84 17.85 22.74 19.97
N GLN A 85 18.82 22.40 20.81
CA GLN A 85 19.88 21.44 20.46
C GLN A 85 19.29 20.09 20.03
N ARG A 86 18.32 19.57 20.79
CA ARG A 86 17.65 18.32 20.43
C ARG A 86 16.88 18.40 19.12
N MET A 87 16.23 19.53 18.83
CA MET A 87 15.56 19.73 17.53
C MET A 87 16.57 19.71 16.38
N GLU A 88 17.73 20.36 16.55
CA GLU A 88 18.80 20.35 15.54
C GLU A 88 19.32 18.93 15.28
N GLU A 89 19.61 18.18 16.35
CA GLU A 89 20.04 16.77 16.28
C GLU A 89 19.00 15.88 15.55
N VAL A 90 17.72 16.00 15.91
CA VAL A 90 16.63 15.25 15.26
C VAL A 90 16.54 15.60 13.77
N HIS A 91 16.68 16.87 13.42
CA HIS A 91 16.62 17.32 12.02
C HIS A 91 17.83 16.86 11.22
N GLU A 92 19.02 16.87 11.81
CA GLU A 92 20.25 16.36 11.19
C GLU A 92 20.15 14.86 10.93
N PHE A 93 19.76 14.09 11.96
CA PHE A 93 19.52 12.66 11.82
C PHE A 93 18.48 12.36 10.72
N ALA A 94 17.39 13.12 10.67
CA ALA A 94 16.37 12.96 9.64
C ALA A 94 16.92 13.24 8.23
N ARG A 95 17.76 14.29 8.05
CA ARG A 95 18.41 14.59 6.78
C ARG A 95 19.29 13.43 6.32
N ASP A 96 20.10 12.86 7.21
CA ASP A 96 20.97 11.74 6.88
C ASP A 96 20.19 10.49 6.46
N LYS A 97 19.12 10.16 7.20
CA LYS A 97 18.22 9.07 6.85
C LYS A 97 17.53 9.29 5.51
N MET A 98 17.07 10.51 5.23
CA MET A 98 16.45 10.85 3.95
C MET A 98 17.41 10.67 2.78
N GLN A 99 18.67 11.07 2.93
CA GLN A 99 19.69 10.84 1.91
C GLN A 99 19.96 9.35 1.69
N ALA A 100 20.10 8.58 2.78
CA ALA A 100 20.30 7.13 2.70
C ALA A 100 19.12 6.43 2.04
N ALA A 101 17.88 6.80 2.39
CA ALA A 101 16.66 6.27 1.80
C ALA A 101 16.56 6.58 0.30
N THR A 102 16.97 7.78 -0.12
CA THR A 102 17.02 8.17 -1.55
C THR A 102 18.02 7.31 -2.31
N ARG A 103 19.24 7.13 -1.78
CA ARG A 103 20.26 6.24 -2.36
C ARG A 103 19.77 4.80 -2.47
N HIS A 104 19.12 4.29 -1.43
CA HIS A 104 18.56 2.94 -1.42
C HIS A 104 17.45 2.79 -2.47
N MET A 105 16.53 3.75 -2.56
CA MET A 105 15.44 3.73 -3.55
C MET A 105 15.97 3.73 -4.98
N LYS A 106 17.01 4.51 -5.27
CA LYS A 106 17.68 4.51 -6.58
C LYS A 106 18.26 3.13 -6.90
N ARG A 107 19.05 2.55 -5.98
CA ARG A 107 19.64 1.21 -6.15
C ARG A 107 18.59 0.13 -6.39
N MET A 108 17.49 0.18 -5.64
CA MET A 108 16.38 -0.77 -5.83
C MET A 108 15.70 -0.60 -7.17
N TYR A 109 15.45 0.64 -7.61
CA TYR A 109 14.90 0.93 -8.93
C TYR A 109 15.78 0.37 -10.05
N ASP A 110 17.09 0.65 -9.99
CA ASP A 110 18.06 0.17 -10.98
C ASP A 110 18.10 -1.38 -11.01
N ALA A 111 18.00 -2.04 -9.85
CA ALA A 111 18.02 -3.50 -9.74
C ALA A 111 16.71 -4.18 -10.21
N THR A 112 15.55 -3.52 -10.10
CA THR A 112 14.23 -4.10 -10.46
C THR A 112 13.71 -3.67 -11.82
N ALA A 113 14.49 -2.90 -12.58
CA ALA A 113 14.14 -2.46 -13.94
C ALA A 113 13.97 -3.63 -14.95
N GLY A 114 14.41 -4.84 -14.61
CA GLY A 114 14.33 -6.04 -15.47
C GLY A 114 12.93 -6.63 -15.70
N GLY A 115 11.87 -6.02 -15.15
CA GLY A 115 10.49 -6.48 -15.32
C GLY A 115 10.17 -7.78 -14.57
N GLN A 116 8.89 -7.98 -14.26
CA GLN A 116 8.40 -9.20 -13.64
C GLN A 116 7.68 -10.04 -14.69
N SER A 117 8.19 -11.24 -14.99
CA SER A 117 7.50 -12.21 -15.82
C SER A 117 6.55 -13.07 -15.00
N PHE A 118 5.44 -13.48 -15.61
CA PHE A 118 4.44 -14.35 -15.00
C PHE A 118 4.27 -15.62 -15.82
N ALA A 119 4.00 -16.73 -15.15
CA ALA A 119 3.77 -18.02 -15.80
C ALA A 119 2.26 -18.29 -16.00
N GLN A 120 1.94 -19.11 -17.00
CA GLN A 120 0.58 -19.64 -17.16
C GLN A 120 0.20 -20.48 -15.94
N GLY A 121 -1.04 -20.33 -15.48
CA GLY A 121 -1.56 -20.99 -14.29
C GLY A 121 -1.22 -20.29 -12.96
N GLU A 122 -0.38 -19.25 -12.98
CA GLU A 122 -0.04 -18.49 -11.77
C GLU A 122 -1.23 -17.62 -11.31
N ALA A 123 -1.45 -17.59 -9.99
CA ALA A 123 -2.43 -16.72 -9.38
C ALA A 123 -1.87 -15.29 -9.24
N VAL A 124 -2.67 -14.30 -9.64
CA VAL A 124 -2.31 -12.88 -9.63
C VAL A 124 -3.43 -12.01 -9.07
N TRP A 125 -3.03 -10.95 -8.39
CA TRP A 125 -3.88 -9.80 -8.08
C TRP A 125 -3.93 -8.85 -9.28
N ILE A 126 -5.10 -8.31 -9.59
CA ILE A 126 -5.29 -7.28 -10.63
C ILE A 126 -5.61 -5.95 -9.98
N ARG A 127 -5.16 -4.84 -10.58
CA ARG A 127 -5.50 -3.49 -10.11
C ARG A 127 -7.00 -3.23 -10.22
N ASN A 128 -7.61 -2.86 -9.10
CA ASN A 128 -9.04 -2.60 -9.01
C ASN A 128 -9.40 -1.26 -9.67
N ASN A 129 -10.20 -1.33 -10.74
CA ASN A 129 -10.75 -0.17 -11.44
C ASN A 129 -12.28 -0.06 -11.31
N SER A 130 -12.90 -0.83 -10.40
CA SER A 130 -14.33 -0.80 -10.19
C SER A 130 -14.81 0.59 -9.78
N LYS A 131 -15.89 1.03 -10.44
CA LYS A 131 -16.69 2.19 -10.05
C LYS A 131 -18.02 1.66 -9.53
N LYS A 132 -18.24 1.73 -8.21
CA LYS A 132 -19.53 1.36 -7.59
C LYS A 132 -20.28 2.65 -7.25
N ARG A 133 -21.56 2.74 -7.61
CA ARG A 133 -22.39 3.91 -7.30
C ARG A 133 -22.47 4.07 -5.78
N GLY A 134 -22.31 5.29 -5.28
CA GLY A 134 -22.35 5.60 -3.85
C GLY A 134 -21.07 5.28 -3.06
N LEU A 135 -20.02 4.75 -3.71
CA LEU A 135 -18.74 4.44 -3.05
C LEU A 135 -17.59 5.25 -3.66
N CYS A 136 -16.73 5.79 -2.81
CA CYS A 136 -15.50 6.44 -3.19
C CYS A 136 -14.46 5.41 -3.63
N ARG A 137 -14.03 5.52 -4.90
CA ARG A 137 -12.98 4.66 -5.47
C ARG A 137 -11.66 4.73 -4.69
N LYS A 138 -11.33 5.86 -4.08
CA LYS A 138 -10.09 6.01 -3.30
C LYS A 138 -10.08 5.10 -2.06
N LEU A 139 -11.24 4.77 -1.51
CA LEU A 139 -11.39 3.94 -0.33
C LEU A 139 -11.67 2.47 -0.66
N LEU A 140 -11.79 2.10 -1.95
CA LEU A 140 -11.90 0.69 -2.35
C LEU A 140 -10.54 -0.01 -2.32
N PRO A 141 -10.50 -1.34 -2.08
CA PRO A 141 -9.28 -2.15 -2.20
C PRO A 141 -8.58 -1.90 -3.53
N LYS A 142 -7.28 -1.57 -3.49
CA LYS A 142 -6.50 -1.20 -4.70
C LYS A 142 -6.26 -2.39 -5.63
N TRP A 143 -6.26 -3.60 -5.08
CA TRP A 143 -6.03 -4.86 -5.79
C TRP A 143 -7.23 -5.77 -5.55
N CYS A 144 -7.66 -6.49 -6.59
CA CYS A 144 -8.74 -7.46 -6.55
C CYS A 144 -8.28 -8.79 -7.15
N GLY A 145 -8.88 -9.89 -6.70
CA GLY A 145 -8.43 -11.24 -7.04
C GLY A 145 -8.72 -12.21 -5.89
N PRO A 146 -8.16 -13.42 -5.95
CA PRO A 146 -7.18 -13.91 -6.94
C PRO A 146 -7.75 -14.13 -8.35
N PHE A 147 -6.96 -13.84 -9.38
CA PHE A 147 -7.19 -14.22 -10.77
C PHE A 147 -6.12 -15.20 -11.22
N VAL A 148 -6.35 -15.95 -12.29
CA VAL A 148 -5.39 -16.91 -12.85
C VAL A 148 -5.01 -16.47 -14.25
N ILE A 149 -3.72 -16.57 -14.57
CA ILE A 149 -3.22 -16.38 -15.94
C ILE A 149 -3.55 -17.61 -16.79
N ILE A 150 -4.38 -17.40 -17.80
CA ILE A 150 -4.75 -18.42 -18.78
C ILE A 150 -3.74 -18.48 -19.92
N GLU A 151 -3.21 -17.34 -20.34
CA GLU A 151 -2.37 -17.26 -21.53
C GLU A 151 -1.50 -16.00 -21.47
N LYS A 152 -0.26 -16.10 -21.95
CA LYS A 152 0.62 -14.95 -22.20
C LYS A 152 0.46 -14.55 -23.67
N LEU A 153 -0.12 -13.38 -23.93
CA LEU A 153 -0.34 -12.86 -25.29
C LEU A 153 0.91 -12.14 -25.83
N SER A 154 1.67 -11.50 -24.95
CA SER A 154 2.90 -10.77 -25.24
C SER A 154 3.72 -10.67 -23.94
N ASP A 155 4.96 -10.17 -23.99
CA ASP A 155 5.76 -9.87 -22.79
C ASP A 155 5.05 -8.92 -21.83
N LEU A 156 4.19 -8.04 -22.36
CA LEU A 156 3.46 -7.04 -21.60
C LEU A 156 2.01 -7.43 -21.27
N LEU A 157 1.37 -8.26 -22.08
CA LEU A 157 -0.08 -8.52 -22.02
C LEU A 157 -0.39 -9.98 -21.69
N TYR A 158 -1.25 -10.16 -20.70
CA TYR A 158 -1.67 -11.47 -20.22
C TYR A 158 -3.19 -11.57 -20.20
N ARG A 159 -3.71 -12.75 -20.55
CA ARG A 159 -5.12 -13.09 -20.44
C ARG A 159 -5.37 -13.76 -19.10
N VAL A 160 -6.30 -13.23 -18.33
CA VAL A 160 -6.60 -13.67 -16.96
C VAL A 160 -8.08 -13.96 -16.77
N LYS A 161 -8.40 -14.91 -15.86
CA LYS A 161 -9.77 -15.28 -15.47
C LYS A 161 -9.91 -15.34 -13.95
N ASP A 162 -11.12 -15.05 -13.46
CA ASP A 162 -11.48 -15.15 -12.04
C ASP A 162 -11.96 -16.57 -11.71
N ARG A 163 -12.88 -17.06 -12.55
CA ARG A 163 -13.55 -18.37 -12.46
C ARG A 163 -13.59 -19.04 -13.83
N PRO A 164 -13.81 -20.36 -13.92
CA PRO A 164 -13.87 -21.10 -15.19
C PRO A 164 -14.83 -20.45 -16.22
N ASN A 165 -16.06 -20.14 -15.77
CA ASN A 165 -17.13 -19.55 -16.59
C ASN A 165 -17.12 -18.01 -16.63
N SER A 166 -16.13 -17.35 -16.03
CA SER A 166 -16.02 -15.89 -16.10
C SER A 166 -15.42 -15.44 -17.43
N PRO A 167 -15.83 -14.26 -17.96
CA PRO A 167 -15.18 -13.70 -19.14
C PRO A 167 -13.70 -13.43 -18.86
N SER A 168 -12.83 -13.80 -19.79
CA SER A 168 -11.42 -13.48 -19.69
C SER A 168 -11.17 -11.99 -19.84
N LYS A 169 -10.18 -11.45 -19.13
CA LYS A 169 -9.73 -10.06 -19.24
C LYS A 169 -8.29 -10.03 -19.75
N VAL A 170 -7.96 -9.05 -20.56
CA VAL A 170 -6.57 -8.79 -20.98
C VAL A 170 -6.01 -7.69 -20.09
N VAL A 171 -4.86 -7.95 -19.47
CA VAL A 171 -4.25 -7.07 -18.47
C VAL A 171 -2.76 -6.91 -18.74
N HIS A 172 -2.28 -5.66 -18.61
CA HIS A 172 -0.87 -5.31 -18.69
C HIS A 172 -0.11 -5.75 -17.43
N HIS A 173 1.15 -6.19 -17.53
CA HIS A 173 1.94 -6.68 -16.39
C HIS A 173 1.96 -5.72 -15.19
N ASP A 174 2.01 -4.40 -15.43
CA ASP A 174 2.03 -3.36 -14.39
C ASP A 174 0.75 -3.29 -13.55
N LYS A 175 -0.34 -3.79 -14.10
CA LYS A 175 -1.64 -3.87 -13.43
C LYS A 175 -1.83 -5.21 -12.75
N MET A 176 -0.78 -6.03 -12.65
CA MET A 176 -0.79 -7.33 -11.99
C MET A 176 0.25 -7.41 -10.88
N ARG A 177 0.00 -8.27 -9.90
CA ARG A 177 0.97 -8.66 -8.86
C ARG A 177 0.83 -10.13 -8.54
N ARG A 178 1.94 -10.83 -8.28
CA ARG A 178 1.89 -12.23 -7.86
C ARG A 178 1.07 -12.42 -6.59
N TYR A 179 0.17 -13.40 -6.59
CA TYR A 179 -0.61 -13.78 -5.42
C TYR A 179 0.20 -14.74 -4.55
N LYS A 180 0.38 -14.41 -3.27
CA LYS A 180 1.12 -15.24 -2.30
C LYS A 180 0.22 -15.81 -1.19
N GLY A 181 -1.10 -15.83 -1.39
CA GLY A 181 -2.04 -16.32 -0.40
C GLY A 181 -2.29 -17.84 -0.50
N ILE A 182 -2.91 -18.39 0.53
CA ILE A 182 -3.25 -19.82 0.66
C ILE A 182 -4.44 -20.19 -0.25
N ASN A 183 -5.36 -19.25 -0.51
CA ASN A 183 -6.56 -19.46 -1.32
C ASN A 183 -6.28 -19.30 -2.82
N GLN A 184 -5.38 -20.13 -3.37
CA GLN A 184 -5.18 -20.16 -4.81
C GLN A 184 -6.39 -20.81 -5.50
N PRO A 185 -6.86 -20.28 -6.65
CA PRO A 185 -8.00 -20.87 -7.34
C PRO A 185 -7.65 -22.29 -7.84
N VAL A 186 -8.29 -23.31 -7.26
CA VAL A 186 -7.94 -24.73 -7.42
C VAL A 186 -8.32 -25.29 -8.81
N TRP A 187 -9.16 -24.60 -9.58
CA TRP A 187 -9.66 -25.05 -10.88
C TRP A 187 -8.59 -25.05 -12.00
N VAL A 188 -7.40 -24.52 -11.73
CA VAL A 188 -6.26 -24.50 -12.68
C VAL A 188 -5.53 -25.84 -12.69
N ALA A 189 -5.45 -26.52 -11.56
CA ALA A 189 -4.74 -27.78 -11.40
C ALA A 189 -5.47 -28.97 -12.06
N LYS A 190 -6.74 -28.80 -12.47
CA LYS A 190 -7.59 -29.87 -13.02
C LYS A 190 -7.58 -30.00 -14.56
N GLY A 191 -6.65 -29.34 -15.26
CA GLY A 191 -6.48 -29.55 -16.70
C GLY A 191 -7.57 -28.93 -17.60
N GLU A 192 -8.45 -28.08 -17.07
CA GLU A 192 -9.54 -27.42 -17.83
C GLU A 192 -9.07 -26.23 -18.70
N ILE A 193 -7.78 -26.11 -18.98
CA ILE A 193 -7.23 -24.99 -19.78
C ILE A 193 -7.51 -25.20 -21.29
N GLY A 194 -7.96 -26.39 -21.71
CA GLY A 194 -8.08 -26.78 -23.12
C GLY A 194 -9.48 -26.79 -23.76
N ALA A 195 -10.57 -26.51 -23.04
CA ALA A 195 -11.92 -26.63 -23.62
C ALA A 195 -12.64 -25.28 -23.73
N GLN A 196 -12.99 -24.92 -24.97
CA GLN A 196 -13.79 -23.76 -25.42
C GLN A 196 -13.02 -22.51 -25.85
N VAL A 197 -12.18 -22.67 -26.88
CA VAL A 197 -12.15 -21.70 -27.98
C VAL A 197 -13.40 -21.96 -28.83
N ARG A 198 -14.49 -21.20 -28.64
CA ARG A 198 -15.55 -21.13 -29.67
C ARG A 198 -15.01 -20.26 -30.81
N PRO A 199 -14.99 -20.73 -32.07
CA PRO A 199 -14.64 -19.87 -33.19
C PRO A 199 -15.67 -18.74 -33.34
N PRO A 200 -15.28 -17.56 -33.85
CA PRO A 200 -16.23 -16.50 -34.17
C PRO A 200 -17.21 -17.00 -35.22
N LYS A 201 -18.51 -16.77 -34.99
CA LYS A 201 -19.54 -16.94 -36.03
C LYS A 201 -19.23 -15.93 -37.13
N ILE A 202 -18.86 -16.44 -38.30
CA ILE A 202 -18.95 -15.69 -39.55
C ILE A 202 -20.42 -15.80 -39.95
N ASP A 203 -21.21 -14.76 -39.65
CA ASP A 203 -22.54 -14.64 -40.25
C ASP A 203 -22.33 -14.23 -41.70
N ASN A 204 -22.47 -15.22 -42.60
CA ASN A 204 -22.61 -15.01 -44.02
C ASN A 204 -23.89 -14.19 -44.27
N PHE A 205 -23.73 -12.98 -44.78
CA PHE A 205 -24.79 -12.29 -45.50
C PHE A 205 -24.37 -12.22 -46.97
N GLU A 206 -24.87 -13.18 -47.76
CA GLU A 206 -25.17 -12.98 -49.18
C GLU A 206 -26.68 -12.75 -49.27
N ILE A 207 -27.10 -11.56 -49.70
CA ILE A 207 -27.71 -11.24 -51.01
C ILE A 207 -27.62 -9.71 -51.15
#